data_AF-A0A6A5UAQ1-F1
#
_entry.id   AF-A0A6A5UAQ1-F1
#
_cell.length_a   1.000
_cell.length_b   1.000
_cell.length_c   1.000
_cell.angle_alpha   90.00
_cell.angle_beta   90.00
_cell.angle_gamma   90.00
#
_symmetry.space_group_name_H-M   'P 1'
#
loop_
_entity.id
_entity.type
_entity.pdbx_description
1 polymer ?
#
loop_
_entity_poly.entity_id
_entity_poly.type
_entity_poly.pdbx_seq_one_letter_code
_entity_poly.pdbx_strand_id
1 'polypeptide(L)'
;MGTRGLYAYKYRGRYYVYYNHWDSYPEGLGKELAGNVPSDPDKFKAWLESMRKKYAELERRLEHECLCVSPEELLAEPKKARPFNAEDEGMEGLPLFTQPQNTLFIEYVYIFDLDNERFSCNGCSHFHLSKVTNEWIKKISAAEALFFGDDASKGPYGDEFCTTPASRRALPSYDPTAAYNSLNPKLVNPKMLEAIADFCRKPAPFLSLGLFKLFAEKHENAIVQARDTFGEKELLFREMSFGLLSLASCSPKLIRLIDPKRLITEPELDYAVLKSDDLHRKRSELVSKLTHGYHIPGKPSGNAPEEDMYWLADVLICLKRDVDLISNAGFRDAIVSTVAHGRSEGKTVFRAVICSIGRVVLIHATEDRVVHTNCLPFTTPLEDTFDRYDDDDRRINGLMAIEGPEDPSLVESSMEQEHTFHLIARLFEDAQLQTLRPSSIANHGVFPNEIYKDIISHVDPITRITCANVSRAFRDFASDVFEFDRGLRLEYRAGTLPKFVQFGNTDIGELKLKCSDPELYGRRESSKESTPTWIPVIGFDDGTAFFEPDITMTFSDL
;
A
#
# COMPACT_ATOMS: atom_id res chain seq x y z
N MET A 1 1.50 36.18 14.27
CA MET A 1 0.97 35.09 13.41
C MET A 1 1.83 35.06 12.17
N GLY A 2 2.43 33.92 11.88
CA GLY A 2 3.41 33.74 10.80
C GLY A 2 2.91 32.74 9.80
N THR A 3 3.32 32.87 8.55
CA THR A 3 3.11 31.86 7.53
C THR A 3 4.15 30.76 7.70
N ARG A 4 3.69 29.56 8.07
CA ARG A 4 4.53 28.39 8.28
C ARG A 4 4.63 27.59 7.00
N GLY A 5 5.66 26.77 6.91
CA GLY A 5 5.87 25.99 5.72
C GLY A 5 6.87 24.88 5.94
N LEU A 6 6.83 23.94 5.01
CA LEU A 6 7.80 22.87 4.91
C LEU A 6 8.61 23.08 3.63
N TYR A 7 9.89 22.75 3.69
CA TYR A 7 10.65 22.47 2.48
C TYR A 7 11.29 21.11 2.61
N ALA A 8 11.36 20.39 1.49
CA ALA A 8 11.88 19.06 1.46
C ALA A 8 12.81 18.86 0.27
N TYR A 9 13.80 17.99 0.46
CA TYR A 9 14.58 17.44 -0.65
C TYR A 9 14.14 16.00 -0.85
N LYS A 10 13.78 15.63 -2.08
CA LYS A 10 13.49 14.24 -2.45
C LYS A 10 14.74 13.64 -3.08
N TYR A 11 15.20 12.52 -2.53
CA TYR A 11 16.33 11.75 -3.04
C TYR A 11 16.03 10.26 -2.86
N ARG A 12 16.16 9.48 -3.94
CA ARG A 12 15.82 8.06 -4.05
C ARG A 12 14.44 7.71 -3.50
N GLY A 13 13.46 8.55 -3.81
CA GLY A 13 12.08 8.35 -3.37
C GLY A 13 11.78 8.84 -1.94
N ARG A 14 12.78 9.21 -1.14
CA ARG A 14 12.62 9.62 0.26
C ARG A 14 12.64 11.14 0.40
N TYR A 15 11.76 11.68 1.24
CA TYR A 15 11.61 13.11 1.53
C TYR A 15 12.32 13.47 2.84
N TYR A 16 13.31 14.35 2.74
CA TYR A 16 14.02 14.93 3.88
C TYR A 16 13.39 16.28 4.17
N VAL A 17 12.53 16.33 5.20
CA VAL A 17 11.61 17.44 5.45
C VAL A 17 12.16 18.38 6.54
N TYR A 18 12.06 19.67 6.29
CA TYR A 18 12.52 20.75 7.16
C TYR A 18 11.37 21.73 7.41
N TYR A 19 11.22 22.17 8.65
CA TYR A 19 10.19 23.12 9.04
C TYR A 19 10.71 24.56 9.07
N ASN A 20 9.87 25.47 8.60
CA ASN A 20 10.10 26.90 8.68
C ASN A 20 8.91 27.60 9.34
N HIS A 21 9.20 28.40 10.37
CA HIS A 21 8.17 28.96 11.23
C HIS A 21 7.54 30.27 10.71
N TRP A 22 8.27 31.06 9.92
CA TRP A 22 7.87 32.42 9.51
C TRP A 22 8.13 32.70 8.03
N ASP A 23 7.32 33.55 7.42
CA ASP A 23 7.52 34.06 6.05
C ASP A 23 7.62 32.98 4.96
N SER A 24 6.84 31.90 5.11
CA SER A 24 6.89 30.75 4.19
C SER A 24 6.20 30.95 2.84
N TYR A 25 5.64 32.13 2.57
CA TYR A 25 5.03 32.47 1.28
C TYR A 25 6.07 32.47 0.14
N PRO A 26 5.63 32.38 -1.14
CA PRO A 26 6.53 32.28 -2.28
C PRO A 26 7.52 33.45 -2.38
N GLU A 27 7.12 34.67 -2.02
CA GLU A 27 7.96 35.88 -2.04
C GLU A 27 9.02 35.91 -0.93
N GLY A 28 8.85 35.10 0.12
CA GLY A 28 9.75 34.96 1.26
C GLY A 28 10.60 33.71 1.11
N LEU A 29 10.27 32.66 1.87
CA LEU A 29 11.01 31.39 1.86
C LEU A 29 11.14 30.80 0.45
N GLY A 30 10.06 30.79 -0.34
CA GLY A 30 10.10 30.21 -1.69
C GLY A 30 11.14 30.88 -2.60
N LYS A 31 11.26 32.21 -2.52
CA LYS A 31 12.24 33.00 -3.24
C LYS A 31 13.65 32.74 -2.75
N GLU A 32 13.84 32.65 -1.44
CA GLU A 32 15.14 32.33 -0.83
C GLU A 32 15.64 30.95 -1.27
N LEU A 33 14.78 29.93 -1.15
CA LEU A 33 15.11 28.56 -1.54
C LEU A 33 15.42 28.45 -3.04
N ALA A 34 14.59 29.06 -3.89
CA ALA A 34 14.82 29.10 -5.33
C ALA A 34 16.12 29.85 -5.70
N GLY A 35 16.42 30.95 -5.00
CA GLY A 35 17.65 31.74 -5.21
C GLY A 35 18.94 30.99 -4.87
N ASN A 36 18.86 29.92 -4.07
CA ASN A 36 19.99 29.05 -3.76
C ASN A 36 20.32 28.06 -4.89
N VAL A 37 19.45 27.89 -5.89
CA VAL A 37 19.70 27.04 -7.06
C VAL A 37 20.49 27.86 -8.10
N PRO A 38 21.72 27.45 -8.49
CA PRO A 38 22.50 28.22 -9.45
C PRO A 38 21.86 28.21 -10.84
N SER A 39 21.75 29.37 -11.48
CA SER A 39 21.24 29.48 -12.86
C SER A 39 22.29 29.19 -13.95
N ASP A 40 23.58 29.24 -13.59
CA ASP A 40 24.67 28.88 -14.51
C ASP A 40 24.74 27.36 -14.68
N PRO A 41 24.73 26.79 -15.90
CA PRO A 41 24.62 25.35 -16.12
C PRO A 41 25.72 24.51 -15.46
N ASP A 42 26.96 24.99 -15.43
CA ASP A 42 28.08 24.25 -14.85
C ASP A 42 28.05 24.33 -13.32
N LYS A 43 27.71 25.50 -12.76
CA LYS A 43 27.47 25.63 -11.31
C LYS A 43 26.26 24.84 -10.86
N PHE A 44 25.20 24.77 -11.67
CA PHE A 44 24.00 23.97 -11.39
C PHE A 44 24.36 22.49 -11.26
N LYS A 45 25.11 21.94 -12.23
CA LYS A 45 25.57 20.54 -12.18
C LYS A 45 26.40 20.26 -10.93
N ALA A 46 27.37 21.13 -10.63
CA ALA A 46 28.21 20.98 -9.44
C ALA A 46 27.39 21.05 -8.13
N TRP A 47 26.40 21.95 -8.07
CA TRP A 47 25.48 22.04 -6.94
C TRP A 47 24.62 20.79 -6.80
N LEU A 48 24.03 20.30 -7.90
CA LEU A 48 23.19 19.11 -7.91
C LEU A 48 23.96 17.86 -7.47
N GLU A 49 25.18 17.67 -7.97
CA GLU A 49 26.08 16.59 -7.54
C GLU A 49 26.43 16.71 -6.05
N SER A 50 26.68 17.93 -5.55
CA SER A 50 26.94 18.17 -4.13
C SER A 50 25.73 17.84 -3.26
N MET A 51 24.52 18.22 -3.68
CA MET A 51 23.27 17.92 -2.97
C MET A 51 22.97 16.42 -2.97
N ARG A 52 23.09 15.75 -4.12
CA ARG A 52 22.94 14.28 -4.21
C ARG A 52 23.94 13.56 -3.32
N LYS A 53 25.20 14.03 -3.27
CA LYS A 53 26.22 13.47 -2.36
C LYS A 53 25.87 13.67 -0.88
N LYS A 54 25.35 14.84 -0.50
CA LYS A 54 24.88 15.10 0.88
C LYS A 54 23.79 14.10 1.28
N TYR A 55 22.76 13.94 0.46
CA TYR A 55 21.64 13.04 0.79
C TYR A 55 21.99 11.55 0.66
N ALA A 56 22.92 11.18 -0.21
CA ALA A 56 23.48 9.83 -0.24
C ALA A 56 24.20 9.45 1.08
N GLU A 57 24.94 10.39 1.67
CA GLU A 57 25.60 10.16 2.96
C GLU A 57 24.59 10.10 4.12
N LEU A 58 23.55 10.93 4.10
CA LEU A 58 22.44 10.85 5.07
C LEU A 58 21.67 9.53 4.94
N GLU A 59 21.36 9.09 3.73
CA GLU A 59 20.73 7.78 3.47
C GLU A 59 21.58 6.63 4.04
N ARG A 60 22.89 6.64 3.79
CA ARG A 60 23.82 5.63 4.32
C ARG A 60 23.83 5.59 5.85
N ARG A 61 23.77 6.76 6.50
CA ARG A 61 23.68 6.86 7.96
C ARG A 61 22.34 6.35 8.48
N LEU A 62 21.22 6.79 7.89
CA LEU A 62 19.88 6.30 8.25
C LEU A 62 19.77 4.78 8.16
N GLU A 63 20.31 4.20 7.07
CA GLU A 63 20.33 2.76 6.84
C GLU A 63 21.05 2.01 7.96
N HIS A 64 22.24 2.47 8.32
CA HIS A 64 23.10 1.83 9.32
C HIS A 64 22.67 2.10 10.76
N GLU A 65 22.14 3.29 11.05
CA GLU A 65 21.86 3.74 12.41
C GLU A 65 20.42 3.45 12.86
N CYS A 66 19.46 3.30 11.93
CA CYS A 66 18.04 3.27 12.28
C CYS A 66 17.17 2.29 11.47
N LEU A 67 17.32 2.22 10.14
CA LEU A 67 16.36 1.49 9.30
C LEU A 67 16.58 -0.03 9.28
N CYS A 68 17.83 -0.48 9.38
CA CYS A 68 18.17 -1.90 9.46
C CYS A 68 18.09 -2.37 10.92
N VAL A 69 17.01 -3.06 11.26
CA VAL A 69 16.69 -3.47 12.64
C VAL A 69 16.85 -4.98 12.78
N SER A 70 17.74 -5.41 13.68
CA SER A 70 17.89 -6.81 14.08
C SER A 70 16.95 -7.15 15.24
N PRO A 71 15.93 -8.03 15.05
CA PRO A 71 15.03 -8.42 16.14
C PRO A 71 15.76 -9.01 17.34
N GLU A 72 16.79 -9.81 17.09
CA GLU A 72 17.58 -10.46 18.13
C GLU A 72 18.37 -9.45 18.96
N GLU A 73 18.98 -8.45 18.32
CA GLU A 73 19.71 -7.38 19.02
C GLU A 73 18.76 -6.50 19.83
N LEU A 74 17.60 -6.16 19.27
CA LEU A 74 16.60 -5.36 19.97
C LEU A 74 16.05 -6.09 21.21
N LEU A 75 15.87 -7.41 21.15
CA LEU A 75 15.44 -8.20 22.30
C LEU A 75 16.52 -8.33 23.36
N ALA A 76 17.78 -8.44 22.96
CA ALA A 76 18.90 -8.52 23.89
C ALA A 76 19.13 -7.18 24.60
N GLU A 77 19.00 -6.07 23.87
CA GLU A 77 19.22 -4.72 24.39
C GLU A 77 18.16 -3.73 23.88
N PRO A 78 16.93 -3.73 24.43
CA PRO A 78 15.85 -2.85 23.97
C PRO A 78 16.22 -1.36 24.00
N LYS A 79 17.08 -0.97 24.94
CA LYS A 79 17.59 0.40 25.12
C LYS A 79 18.57 0.85 24.02
N LYS A 80 19.00 -0.07 23.13
CA LYS A 80 19.82 0.26 21.96
C LYS A 80 18.99 0.67 20.75
N ALA A 81 17.66 0.57 20.79
CA ALA A 81 16.81 1.30 19.84
C ALA A 81 17.07 2.79 20.03
N ARG A 82 17.96 3.34 19.21
CA ARG A 82 18.17 4.77 19.14
C ARG A 82 17.33 5.29 17.99
N PRO A 83 16.30 6.11 18.24
CA PRO A 83 15.72 6.87 17.14
C PRO A 83 16.83 7.72 16.54
N PHE A 84 16.95 7.72 15.21
CA PHE A 84 17.81 8.67 14.52
C PHE A 84 17.32 10.07 14.89
N ASN A 85 18.21 10.90 15.43
CA ASN A 85 17.84 12.23 15.89
C ASN A 85 17.73 13.17 14.69
N ALA A 86 16.51 13.26 14.13
CA ALA A 86 16.22 14.14 13.01
C ALA A 86 16.56 15.62 13.31
N GLU A 87 16.43 16.04 14.57
CA GLU A 87 16.71 17.40 15.01
C GLU A 87 18.19 17.77 14.87
N ASP A 88 19.11 16.82 15.07
CA ASP A 88 20.57 17.06 14.90
C ASP A 88 20.91 17.41 13.44
N GLU A 89 20.07 16.97 12.49
CA GLU A 89 20.17 17.30 11.07
C GLU A 89 19.27 18.48 10.66
N GLY A 90 18.58 19.09 11.63
CA GLY A 90 17.61 20.17 11.42
C GLY A 90 16.31 19.74 10.74
N MET A 91 16.05 18.43 10.65
CA MET A 91 14.86 17.88 10.00
C MET A 91 13.67 17.86 10.97
N GLU A 92 12.46 18.02 10.44
CA GLU A 92 11.20 17.97 11.20
C GLU A 92 10.89 16.57 11.73
N GLY A 93 11.40 15.53 11.07
CA GLY A 93 11.21 14.15 11.45
C GLY A 93 12.08 13.20 10.63
N LEU A 94 11.90 11.89 10.84
CA LEU A 94 12.57 10.88 10.05
C LEU A 94 12.18 11.04 8.57
N PRO A 95 13.12 10.89 7.63
CA PRO A 95 12.79 10.95 6.21
C PRO A 95 11.84 9.81 5.80
N LEU A 96 10.71 10.17 5.19
CA LEU A 96 9.63 9.24 4.81
C LEU A 96 9.52 9.11 3.28
N PHE A 97 8.82 8.08 2.81
CA PHE A 97 8.52 7.92 1.39
C PHE A 97 7.23 8.64 0.94
N THR A 98 6.45 9.14 1.90
CA THR A 98 5.29 9.99 1.64
C THR A 98 5.70 11.46 1.54
N GLN A 99 5.14 12.15 0.55
CA GLN A 99 5.32 13.57 0.33
C GLN A 99 4.66 14.38 1.45
N PRO A 100 5.36 15.39 2.03
CA PRO A 100 4.73 16.33 2.97
C PRO A 100 3.59 17.09 2.29
N GLN A 101 2.53 17.34 3.06
CA GLN A 101 1.32 18.00 2.56
C GLN A 101 1.07 19.31 3.31
N ASN A 102 0.32 20.20 2.66
CA ASN A 102 -0.28 21.33 3.34
C ASN A 102 -1.25 20.82 4.41
N THR A 103 -1.30 21.49 5.55
CA THR A 103 -2.20 21.15 6.67
C THR A 103 -2.82 22.43 7.21
N LEU A 104 -3.71 22.32 8.20
CA LEU A 104 -4.24 23.49 8.92
C LEU A 104 -3.13 24.39 9.50
N PHE A 105 -1.94 23.83 9.73
CA PHE A 105 -0.80 24.53 10.31
C PHE A 105 0.37 24.72 9.34
N ILE A 106 0.27 24.24 8.10
CA ILE A 106 1.33 24.32 7.09
C ILE A 106 0.73 24.90 5.81
N GLU A 107 0.98 26.19 5.60
CA GLU A 107 0.40 26.94 4.48
C GLU A 107 1.16 26.73 3.16
N TYR A 108 2.47 26.45 3.21
CA TYR A 108 3.29 26.24 2.02
C TYR A 108 4.21 25.02 2.12
N VAL A 109 4.32 24.26 1.03
CA VAL A 109 5.25 23.12 0.91
C VAL A 109 6.09 23.26 -0.36
N TYR A 110 7.41 23.25 -0.19
CA TYR A 110 8.39 23.30 -1.28
C TYR A 110 9.13 21.97 -1.40
N ILE A 111 9.30 21.43 -2.61
CA ILE A 111 10.00 20.16 -2.81
C ILE A 111 11.05 20.30 -3.90
N PHE A 112 12.28 19.90 -3.58
CA PHE A 112 13.41 19.79 -4.49
C PHE A 112 13.66 18.32 -4.79
N ASP A 113 13.12 17.84 -5.90
CA ASP A 113 13.30 16.49 -6.42
C ASP A 113 14.63 16.40 -7.15
N LEU A 114 15.64 15.88 -6.46
CA LEU A 114 17.02 15.83 -6.93
C LEU A 114 17.22 14.73 -7.98
N ASP A 115 16.37 13.71 -8.01
CA ASP A 115 16.47 12.62 -8.99
C ASP A 115 15.90 13.06 -10.33
N ASN A 116 14.75 13.74 -10.30
CA ASN A 116 14.03 14.17 -11.50
C ASN A 116 14.28 15.63 -11.88
N GLU A 117 15.19 16.30 -11.17
CA GLU A 117 15.57 17.70 -11.39
C GLU A 117 14.34 18.64 -11.42
N ARG A 118 13.45 18.49 -10.43
CA ARG A 118 12.17 19.21 -10.36
C ARG A 118 12.01 19.99 -9.06
N PHE A 119 11.56 21.22 -9.17
CA PHE A 119 11.11 22.06 -8.06
C PHE A 119 9.58 22.09 -8.05
N SER A 120 8.98 21.85 -6.89
CA SER A 120 7.53 21.85 -6.73
C SER A 120 7.10 22.79 -5.60
N CYS A 121 5.98 23.47 -5.80
CA CYS A 121 5.29 24.24 -4.77
C CYS A 121 3.85 23.71 -4.61
N ASN A 122 3.45 23.42 -3.37
CA ASN A 122 2.12 22.93 -2.99
C ASN A 122 1.58 21.75 -3.81
N GLY A 123 2.47 20.92 -4.36
CA GLY A 123 2.10 19.72 -5.12
C GLY A 123 1.47 19.96 -6.50
N CYS A 124 1.14 21.20 -6.88
CA CYS A 124 0.44 21.53 -8.13
C CYS A 124 1.22 22.47 -9.06
N SER A 125 2.34 23.05 -8.60
CA SER A 125 3.21 23.91 -9.41
C SER A 125 4.58 23.27 -9.60
N HIS A 126 4.92 22.84 -10.81
CA HIS A 126 6.17 22.12 -11.07
C HIS A 126 7.06 22.80 -12.12
N PHE A 127 8.35 22.92 -11.79
CA PHE A 127 9.37 23.58 -12.61
C PHE A 127 10.61 22.70 -12.73
N HIS A 128 11.32 22.80 -13.86
CA HIS A 128 12.65 22.23 -14.00
C HIS A 128 13.64 22.98 -13.11
N LEU A 129 14.36 22.26 -12.23
CA LEU A 129 15.30 22.86 -11.27
C LEU A 129 16.34 23.75 -11.96
N SER A 130 16.85 23.32 -13.12
CA SER A 130 17.83 24.08 -13.92
C SER A 130 17.29 25.39 -14.51
N LYS A 131 15.98 25.61 -14.47
CA LYS A 131 15.28 26.76 -15.08
C LYS A 131 14.51 27.60 -14.07
N VAL A 132 14.56 27.22 -12.78
CA VAL A 132 13.99 28.05 -11.72
C VAL A 132 14.79 29.36 -11.64
N THR A 133 14.08 30.48 -11.81
CA THR A 133 14.64 31.83 -11.67
C THR A 133 13.88 32.57 -10.58
N ASN A 134 14.39 33.71 -10.11
CA ASN A 134 13.69 34.55 -9.12
C ASN A 134 12.29 35.03 -9.56
N GLU A 135 11.93 34.87 -10.84
CA GLU A 135 10.61 35.21 -11.37
C GLU A 135 9.61 34.04 -11.37
N TRP A 136 9.99 32.85 -10.87
CA TRP A 136 9.15 31.66 -10.85
C TRP A 136 7.79 31.89 -10.17
N ILE A 137 7.75 32.77 -9.16
CA ILE A 137 6.54 33.15 -8.42
C ILE A 137 5.46 33.69 -9.37
N LYS A 138 5.85 34.50 -10.37
CA LYS A 138 4.93 35.06 -11.37
C LYS A 138 4.34 33.99 -12.30
N LYS A 139 4.89 32.77 -12.27
CA LYS A 139 4.53 31.64 -13.14
C LYS A 139 3.75 30.56 -12.42
N ILE A 140 3.48 30.69 -11.12
CA ILE A 140 2.71 29.72 -10.32
C ILE A 140 1.36 29.43 -10.98
N SER A 141 0.56 30.46 -11.26
CA SER A 141 -0.76 30.28 -11.88
C SER A 141 -0.72 29.56 -13.23
N ALA A 142 0.35 29.74 -14.00
CA ALA A 142 0.54 29.04 -15.27
C ALA A 142 0.94 27.57 -15.08
N ALA A 143 1.76 27.28 -14.07
CA ALA A 143 2.12 25.91 -13.69
C ALA A 143 0.90 25.14 -13.16
N GLU A 144 0.07 25.78 -12.33
CA GLU A 144 -1.19 25.22 -11.85
C GLU A 144 -2.17 24.96 -12.99
N ALA A 145 -2.35 25.93 -13.90
CA ALA A 145 -3.20 25.75 -15.07
C ALA A 145 -2.74 24.56 -15.95
N LEU A 146 -1.42 24.33 -16.06
CA LEU A 146 -0.87 23.15 -16.73
C LEU A 146 -1.19 21.86 -15.97
N PHE A 147 -1.04 21.87 -14.64
CA PHE A 147 -1.31 20.71 -13.78
C PHE A 147 -2.80 20.31 -13.78
N PHE A 148 -3.71 21.27 -13.76
CA PHE A 148 -5.16 21.06 -13.80
C PHE A 148 -5.71 20.89 -15.23
N GLY A 149 -4.90 21.13 -16.26
CA GLY A 149 -5.30 20.98 -17.66
C GLY A 149 -6.24 22.06 -18.18
N ASP A 150 -6.27 23.24 -17.53
CA ASP A 150 -7.21 24.31 -17.82
C ASP A 150 -6.97 24.99 -19.19
N ASP A 151 -5.79 24.86 -19.80
CA ASP A 151 -5.43 25.74 -20.92
C ASP A 151 -4.51 25.16 -22.00
N ALA A 152 -4.87 24.02 -22.60
CA ALA A 152 -4.21 23.50 -23.81
C ALA A 152 -4.30 24.44 -25.04
N SER A 153 -5.02 25.57 -24.94
CA SER A 153 -5.32 26.50 -26.05
C SER A 153 -4.44 27.75 -26.11
N LYS A 154 -3.68 28.07 -25.05
CA LYS A 154 -2.81 29.27 -24.98
C LYS A 154 -1.33 28.94 -25.14
N GLY A 155 -0.96 28.45 -26.33
CA GLY A 155 0.45 28.39 -26.79
C GLY A 155 1.35 27.39 -26.05
N PRO A 156 2.60 27.19 -26.52
CA PRO A 156 3.53 26.29 -25.86
C PRO A 156 3.87 26.85 -24.47
N TYR A 157 3.47 26.15 -23.42
CA TYR A 157 4.05 26.33 -22.09
C TYR A 157 5.56 26.33 -22.24
N GLY A 158 6.21 27.32 -21.63
CA GLY A 158 7.65 27.47 -21.71
C GLY A 158 8.38 26.20 -21.24
N ASP A 159 9.61 26.02 -21.71
CA ASP A 159 10.39 24.81 -21.44
C ASP A 159 10.87 24.71 -19.98
N GLU A 160 10.50 25.68 -19.13
CA GLU A 160 10.69 25.71 -17.68
C GLU A 160 9.74 24.85 -16.86
N PHE A 161 8.57 24.48 -17.39
CA PHE A 161 7.57 23.71 -16.64
C PHE A 161 7.83 22.20 -16.74
N CYS A 162 7.64 21.50 -15.63
CA CYS A 162 7.62 20.04 -15.61
C CYS A 162 6.18 19.55 -15.65
N THR A 163 5.86 18.57 -16.51
CA THR A 163 4.63 17.79 -16.34
C THR A 163 4.86 16.69 -15.29
N THR A 164 3.86 16.37 -14.48
CA THR A 164 3.90 15.19 -13.61
C THR A 164 3.96 13.92 -14.46
N PRO A 165 4.92 13.00 -14.26
CA PRO A 165 4.97 11.73 -15.01
C PRO A 165 3.78 10.82 -14.74
N ALA A 166 3.06 11.02 -13.63
CA ALA A 166 1.75 10.43 -13.38
C ALA A 166 0.71 10.78 -14.45
N SER A 167 0.96 11.78 -15.31
CA SER A 167 0.10 12.12 -16.45
C SER A 167 0.53 11.50 -17.78
N ARG A 168 1.70 10.83 -17.87
CA ARG A 168 2.22 10.32 -19.16
C ARG A 168 2.46 8.82 -19.16
N ARG A 169 1.84 8.17 -20.14
CA ARG A 169 2.03 6.75 -20.46
C ARG A 169 3.48 6.44 -20.82
N ALA A 170 4.01 5.39 -20.24
CA ALA A 170 5.19 4.69 -20.74
C ALA A 170 4.70 3.64 -21.76
N LEU A 171 4.45 4.08 -22.99
CA LEU A 171 4.05 3.14 -24.04
C LEU A 171 5.17 2.11 -24.28
N PRO A 172 4.81 0.82 -24.46
CA PRO A 172 5.79 -0.20 -24.83
C PRO A 172 6.56 0.21 -26.10
N SER A 173 7.84 -0.16 -26.17
CA SER A 173 8.69 0.14 -27.34
C SER A 173 8.35 -0.71 -28.58
N TYR A 174 7.34 -1.58 -28.47
CA TYR A 174 6.90 -2.52 -29.49
C TYR A 174 5.37 -2.66 -29.44
N ASP A 175 4.76 -3.22 -30.49
CA ASP A 175 3.33 -3.54 -30.49
C ASP A 175 3.08 -4.93 -29.85
N PRO A 176 2.42 -5.02 -28.68
CA PRO A 176 2.17 -6.28 -28.00
C PRO A 176 1.02 -7.09 -28.62
N THR A 177 0.32 -6.57 -29.63
CA THR A 177 -0.91 -7.18 -30.17
C THR A 177 -0.70 -8.60 -30.68
N ALA A 178 0.38 -8.86 -31.42
CA ALA A 178 0.67 -10.20 -31.94
C ALA A 178 0.96 -11.21 -30.81
N ALA A 179 1.75 -10.80 -29.82
CA ALA A 179 2.07 -11.62 -28.65
C ALA A 179 0.82 -11.89 -27.81
N TYR A 180 -0.01 -10.88 -27.57
CA TYR A 180 -1.28 -10.99 -26.86
C TYR A 180 -2.23 -11.97 -27.56
N ASN A 181 -2.41 -11.86 -28.87
CA ASN A 181 -3.28 -12.77 -29.63
C ASN A 181 -2.77 -14.22 -29.61
N SER A 182 -1.45 -14.43 -29.54
CA SER A 182 -0.85 -15.77 -29.43
C SER A 182 -1.20 -16.49 -28.12
N LEU A 183 -1.62 -15.74 -27.08
CA LEU A 183 -2.08 -16.30 -25.81
C LEU A 183 -3.51 -16.86 -25.87
N ASN A 184 -4.20 -16.74 -27.01
CA ASN A 184 -5.61 -17.11 -27.15
C ASN A 184 -6.48 -16.49 -26.05
N PRO A 185 -6.50 -15.14 -25.94
CA PRO A 185 -7.09 -14.45 -24.81
C PRO A 185 -8.61 -14.55 -24.83
N LYS A 186 -9.20 -14.73 -23.64
CA LYS A 186 -10.65 -14.71 -23.43
C LYS A 186 -10.99 -13.70 -22.36
N LEU A 187 -11.59 -12.59 -22.79
CA LEU A 187 -12.16 -11.59 -21.89
C LEU A 187 -13.41 -12.16 -21.18
N VAL A 188 -13.52 -11.91 -19.88
CA VAL A 188 -14.69 -12.25 -19.06
C VAL A 188 -15.13 -11.07 -18.22
N ASN A 189 -16.46 -10.93 -18.10
CA ASN A 189 -17.07 -9.97 -17.17
C ASN A 189 -17.52 -10.73 -15.93
N PRO A 190 -16.84 -10.57 -14.79
CA PRO A 190 -17.17 -11.32 -13.59
C PRO A 190 -18.54 -10.88 -13.06
N LYS A 191 -19.42 -11.86 -12.84
CA LYS A 191 -20.70 -11.63 -12.14
C LYS A 191 -20.56 -12.14 -10.71
N MET A 192 -21.13 -11.41 -9.76
CA MET A 192 -21.26 -11.93 -8.41
C MET A 192 -22.26 -13.09 -8.42
N LEU A 193 -21.79 -14.28 -8.07
CA LEU A 193 -22.62 -15.48 -7.92
C LEU A 193 -22.96 -15.68 -6.45
N GLU A 194 -24.08 -16.35 -6.14
CA GLU A 194 -24.45 -16.70 -4.77
C GLU A 194 -23.35 -17.46 -4.01
N ALA A 195 -22.59 -18.30 -4.72
CA ALA A 195 -21.44 -19.00 -4.16
C ALA A 195 -20.30 -18.07 -3.71
N ILE A 196 -20.14 -16.91 -4.37
CA ILE A 196 -19.20 -15.87 -3.92
C ILE A 196 -19.76 -15.21 -2.66
N ALA A 197 -21.05 -14.90 -2.62
CA ALA A 197 -21.68 -14.28 -1.46
C ALA A 197 -21.57 -15.13 -0.18
N ASP A 198 -21.66 -16.46 -0.27
CA ASP A 198 -21.44 -17.34 0.88
C ASP A 198 -19.97 -17.33 1.36
N PHE A 199 -19.01 -17.40 0.43
CA PHE A 199 -17.58 -17.26 0.75
C PHE A 199 -17.28 -15.93 1.44
N CYS A 200 -17.86 -14.82 0.95
CA CYS A 200 -17.65 -13.48 1.51
C CYS A 200 -18.15 -13.35 2.95
N ARG A 201 -19.07 -14.21 3.40
CA ARG A 201 -19.55 -14.24 4.79
C ARG A 201 -18.65 -15.06 5.71
N LYS A 202 -17.65 -15.78 5.19
CA LYS A 202 -16.69 -16.47 6.05
C LYS A 202 -15.85 -15.46 6.86
N PRO A 203 -15.32 -15.86 8.01
CA PRO A 203 -14.65 -14.95 8.94
C PRO A 203 -13.49 -14.16 8.32
N ALA A 204 -12.64 -14.82 7.53
CA ALA A 204 -11.47 -14.18 6.94
C ALA A 204 -11.84 -13.11 5.89
N PRO A 205 -12.65 -13.37 4.85
CA PRO A 205 -13.11 -12.33 3.92
C PRO A 205 -13.87 -11.19 4.60
N PHE A 206 -14.74 -11.51 5.56
CA PHE A 206 -15.51 -10.52 6.30
C PHE A 206 -14.61 -9.55 7.07
N LEU A 207 -13.68 -10.08 7.86
CA LEU A 207 -12.73 -9.27 8.63
C LEU A 207 -11.79 -8.46 7.73
N SER A 208 -11.28 -9.10 6.67
CA SER A 208 -10.31 -8.49 5.77
C SER A 208 -10.89 -7.32 4.99
N LEU A 209 -12.18 -7.39 4.59
CA LEU A 209 -12.87 -6.26 3.95
C LEU A 209 -12.98 -5.06 4.91
N GLY A 210 -13.30 -5.30 6.18
CA GLY A 210 -13.36 -4.24 7.20
C GLY A 210 -12.01 -3.57 7.41
N LEU A 211 -10.95 -4.37 7.54
CA LEU A 211 -9.57 -3.87 7.64
C LEU A 211 -9.13 -3.13 6.38
N PHE A 212 -9.48 -3.63 5.20
CA PHE A 212 -9.17 -3.01 3.93
C PHE A 212 -9.79 -1.61 3.79
N LYS A 213 -11.07 -1.45 4.16
CA LYS A 213 -11.75 -0.15 4.12
C LYS A 213 -11.07 0.87 5.04
N LEU A 214 -10.79 0.49 6.28
CA LEU A 214 -10.09 1.36 7.23
C LEU A 214 -8.65 1.66 6.83
N PHE A 215 -7.95 0.68 6.28
CA PHE A 215 -6.60 0.86 5.76
C PHE A 215 -6.61 1.86 4.60
N ALA A 216 -7.54 1.72 3.65
CA ALA A 216 -7.68 2.61 2.50
C ALA A 216 -8.05 4.04 2.93
N GLU A 217 -8.93 4.19 3.92
CA GLU A 217 -9.30 5.49 4.50
C GLU A 217 -8.10 6.14 5.20
N LYS A 218 -7.41 5.40 6.08
CA LYS A 218 -6.26 5.91 6.84
C LYS A 218 -5.10 6.32 5.93
N HIS A 219 -4.84 5.55 4.88
CA HIS A 219 -3.72 5.74 3.96
C HIS A 219 -4.12 6.42 2.66
N GLU A 220 -5.25 7.13 2.64
CA GLU A 220 -5.79 7.80 1.46
C GLU A 220 -4.72 8.62 0.72
N ASN A 221 -4.05 9.53 1.44
CA ASN A 221 -3.00 10.37 0.88
C ASN A 221 -1.81 9.56 0.32
N ALA A 222 -1.41 8.50 1.02
CA ALA A 222 -0.29 7.67 0.58
C ALA A 222 -0.67 6.80 -0.63
N ILE A 223 -1.94 6.41 -0.75
CA ILE A 223 -2.51 5.73 -1.93
C ILE A 223 -2.52 6.66 -3.14
N VAL A 224 -2.95 7.93 -2.99
CA VAL A 224 -2.83 8.95 -4.06
C VAL A 224 -1.39 9.06 -4.53
N GLN A 225 -0.49 9.33 -3.58
CA GLN A 225 0.92 9.54 -3.90
C GLN A 225 1.57 8.31 -4.52
N ALA A 226 1.20 7.10 -4.07
CA ALA A 226 1.65 5.85 -4.65
C ALA A 226 1.22 5.73 -6.11
N ARG A 227 -0.05 5.98 -6.40
CA ARG A 227 -0.60 5.97 -7.77
C ARG A 227 0.16 6.94 -8.68
N ASP A 228 0.59 8.07 -8.13
CA ASP A 228 1.23 9.17 -8.87
C ASP A 228 2.78 9.12 -8.85
N THR A 229 3.37 7.99 -8.41
CA THR A 229 4.82 7.76 -8.47
C THR A 229 5.36 7.70 -9.91
N PHE A 230 6.68 7.86 -10.08
CA PHE A 230 7.32 7.82 -11.40
C PHE A 230 7.39 6.39 -11.94
N GLY A 231 7.45 5.37 -11.07
CA GLY A 231 7.60 3.98 -11.46
C GLY A 231 7.03 3.00 -10.43
N GLU A 232 6.55 1.86 -10.91
CA GLU A 232 6.03 0.75 -10.10
C GLU A 232 7.08 0.12 -9.16
N LYS A 233 8.37 0.47 -9.34
CA LYS A 233 9.49 0.01 -8.51
C LYS A 233 9.78 0.92 -7.32
N GLU A 234 9.16 2.10 -7.24
CA GLU A 234 9.29 2.95 -6.06
C GLU A 234 8.71 2.24 -4.83
N LEU A 235 9.38 2.41 -3.68
CA LEU A 235 9.02 1.71 -2.44
C LEU A 235 7.57 1.99 -2.02
N LEU A 236 7.13 3.26 -2.13
CA LEU A 236 5.75 3.67 -1.82
C LEU A 236 4.72 2.88 -2.65
N PHE A 237 4.97 2.74 -3.96
CA PHE A 237 4.08 1.98 -4.86
C PHE A 237 4.02 0.50 -4.46
N ARG A 238 5.20 -0.11 -4.26
CA ARG A 238 5.34 -1.54 -3.93
C ARG A 238 4.68 -1.86 -2.59
N GLU A 239 4.94 -1.07 -1.57
CA GLU A 239 4.40 -1.31 -0.24
C GLU A 239 2.89 -1.08 -0.17
N MET A 240 2.37 0.00 -0.78
CA MET A 240 0.92 0.21 -0.84
C MET A 240 0.22 -0.92 -1.59
N SER A 241 0.78 -1.36 -2.72
CA SER A 241 0.26 -2.51 -3.46
C SER A 241 0.28 -3.79 -2.61
N PHE A 242 1.40 -4.05 -1.93
CA PHE A 242 1.56 -5.23 -1.08
C PHE A 242 0.58 -5.24 0.10
N GLY A 243 0.38 -4.11 0.77
CA GLY A 243 -0.57 -3.99 1.88
C GLY A 243 -2.01 -4.23 1.45
N LEU A 244 -2.45 -3.55 0.38
CA LEU A 244 -3.80 -3.70 -0.17
C LEU A 244 -4.07 -5.13 -0.66
N LEU A 245 -3.12 -5.75 -1.37
CA LEU A 245 -3.25 -7.12 -1.86
C LEU A 245 -3.16 -8.16 -0.75
N SER A 246 -2.36 -7.93 0.29
CA SER A 246 -2.29 -8.81 1.45
C SER A 246 -3.63 -8.86 2.19
N LEU A 247 -4.29 -7.70 2.35
CA LEU A 247 -5.65 -7.62 2.87
C LEU A 247 -6.66 -8.29 1.93
N ALA A 248 -6.60 -8.00 0.63
CA ALA A 248 -7.51 -8.59 -0.36
C ALA A 248 -7.35 -10.10 -0.53
N SER A 249 -6.18 -10.66 -0.20
CA SER A 249 -5.95 -12.11 -0.22
C SER A 249 -6.81 -12.89 0.78
N CYS A 250 -7.29 -12.21 1.84
CA CYS A 250 -8.02 -12.81 2.96
C CYS A 250 -7.30 -14.01 3.58
N SER A 251 -5.97 -14.07 3.46
CA SER A 251 -5.18 -15.20 3.89
C SER A 251 -4.89 -15.15 5.39
N PRO A 252 -5.28 -16.18 6.18
CA PRO A 252 -4.94 -16.24 7.61
C PRO A 252 -3.44 -16.45 7.86
N LYS A 253 -2.64 -16.71 6.81
CA LYS A 253 -1.18 -16.70 6.89
C LYS A 253 -0.60 -15.28 6.87
N LEU A 254 -1.30 -14.33 6.24
CA LEU A 254 -0.85 -12.96 6.05
C LEU A 254 -1.47 -12.03 7.09
N ILE A 255 -2.71 -12.26 7.49
CA ILE A 255 -3.45 -11.35 8.39
C ILE A 255 -3.53 -11.97 9.77
N ARG A 256 -2.98 -11.28 10.77
CA ARG A 256 -3.00 -11.67 12.18
C ARG A 256 -3.49 -10.52 13.02
N LEU A 257 -4.29 -10.82 14.04
CA LEU A 257 -4.73 -9.84 15.03
C LEU A 257 -4.09 -10.15 16.36
N ILE A 258 -3.14 -9.29 16.72
CA ILE A 258 -2.28 -9.52 17.87
C ILE A 258 -2.67 -8.66 19.06
N ASP A 259 -2.38 -9.17 20.25
CA ASP A 259 -2.46 -8.39 21.47
C ASP A 259 -1.29 -7.39 21.54
N PRO A 260 -1.53 -6.08 21.70
CA PRO A 260 -0.50 -5.06 21.77
C PRO A 260 0.59 -5.35 22.81
N LYS A 261 0.27 -6.11 23.88
CA LYS A 261 1.24 -6.48 24.91
C LYS A 261 2.33 -7.45 24.42
N ARG A 262 2.16 -8.06 23.24
CA ARG A 262 3.17 -8.93 22.61
C ARG A 262 4.19 -8.17 21.78
N LEU A 263 3.92 -6.90 21.49
CA LEU A 263 4.87 -6.01 20.82
C LEU A 263 5.90 -5.53 21.82
N ILE A 264 7.17 -5.82 21.53
CA ILE A 264 8.31 -5.33 22.29
C ILE A 264 8.88 -4.14 21.53
N THR A 265 8.55 -2.94 22.00
CA THR A 265 9.10 -1.67 21.49
C THR A 265 8.87 -0.55 22.51
N GLU A 266 9.55 0.58 22.32
CA GLU A 266 9.16 1.82 23.00
C GLU A 266 7.89 2.40 22.33
N PRO A 267 6.98 3.03 23.08
CA PRO A 267 5.67 3.46 22.57
C PRO A 267 5.68 4.41 21.36
N GLU A 268 6.84 5.01 21.08
CA GLU A 268 7.03 6.10 20.11
C GLU A 268 7.68 5.61 18.80
N LEU A 269 7.99 4.32 18.67
CA LEU A 269 8.70 3.78 17.52
C LEU A 269 7.74 3.29 16.42
N ASP A 270 8.10 3.56 15.18
CA ASP A 270 7.40 3.12 13.97
C ASP A 270 7.69 1.65 13.60
N TYR A 271 8.28 0.89 14.52
CA TYR A 271 8.51 -0.55 14.41
C TYR A 271 8.45 -1.21 15.78
N ALA A 272 8.25 -2.53 15.76
CA ALA A 272 8.24 -3.37 16.95
C ALA A 272 8.75 -4.77 16.65
N VAL A 273 9.11 -5.50 17.70
CA VAL A 273 9.40 -6.93 17.61
C VAL A 273 8.25 -7.71 18.22
N LEU A 274 7.64 -8.58 17.43
CA LEU A 274 6.62 -9.50 17.89
C LEU A 274 7.29 -10.70 18.57
N LYS A 275 6.99 -10.91 19.86
CA LYS A 275 7.49 -12.06 20.59
C LYS A 275 6.76 -13.34 20.16
N SER A 276 7.53 -14.35 19.75
CA SER A 276 6.97 -15.68 19.57
C SER A 276 6.61 -16.28 20.93
N ASP A 277 5.35 -16.70 21.10
CA ASP A 277 4.88 -17.46 22.26
C ASP A 277 5.00 -18.98 22.05
N ASP A 278 5.57 -19.39 20.93
CA ASP A 278 5.56 -20.78 20.49
C ASP A 278 6.86 -21.48 20.91
N LEU A 279 6.73 -22.60 21.63
CA LEU A 279 7.85 -23.48 22.01
C LEU A 279 8.60 -24.02 20.77
N HIS A 280 7.96 -24.01 19.59
CA HIS A 280 8.53 -24.49 18.33
C HIS A 280 9.02 -23.37 17.40
N ARG A 281 8.50 -22.15 17.52
CA ARG A 281 8.88 -20.99 16.68
C ARG A 281 9.87 -20.13 17.46
N LYS A 282 11.17 -20.39 17.27
CA LYS A 282 12.25 -19.72 18.01
C LYS A 282 12.58 -18.29 17.55
N ARG A 283 12.07 -17.85 16.40
CA ARG A 283 12.42 -16.55 15.83
C ARG A 283 11.37 -15.51 16.18
N SER A 284 11.87 -14.37 16.64
CA SER A 284 11.10 -13.15 16.79
C SER A 284 11.00 -12.46 15.45
N GLU A 285 9.95 -11.68 15.28
CA GLU A 285 9.59 -11.09 13.99
C GLU A 285 9.63 -9.57 14.09
N LEU A 286 10.30 -8.90 13.14
CA LEU A 286 10.18 -7.46 12.97
C LEU A 286 8.83 -7.15 12.33
N VAL A 287 8.09 -6.23 12.93
CA VAL A 287 6.94 -5.58 12.31
C VAL A 287 7.20 -4.07 12.24
N SER A 288 6.92 -3.44 11.11
CA SER A 288 7.15 -2.00 10.94
C SER A 288 5.96 -1.28 10.34
N LYS A 289 5.87 0.03 10.48
CA LYS A 289 4.87 0.81 9.75
C LYS A 289 5.22 0.79 8.27
N LEU A 290 4.19 0.68 7.46
CA LEU A 290 4.30 0.75 6.01
C LEU A 290 4.79 2.16 5.61
N THR A 291 5.59 2.28 4.56
CA THR A 291 6.27 3.48 4.01
C THR A 291 7.39 4.11 4.84
N HIS A 292 7.86 3.44 5.88
CA HIS A 292 8.94 3.96 6.73
C HIS A 292 10.31 3.35 6.40
N GLY A 293 10.36 2.29 5.58
CA GLY A 293 11.62 1.73 5.05
C GLY A 293 12.42 0.85 6.02
N TYR A 294 11.89 0.56 7.21
CA TYR A 294 12.50 -0.40 8.14
C TYR A 294 12.57 -1.79 7.52
N HIS A 295 13.62 -2.53 7.85
CA HIS A 295 13.85 -3.89 7.34
C HIS A 295 14.85 -4.64 8.24
N ILE A 296 14.92 -5.96 8.08
CA ILE A 296 15.91 -6.80 8.76
C ILE A 296 17.23 -6.88 7.97
N PRO A 297 18.37 -7.18 8.62
CA PRO A 297 19.66 -7.32 7.93
C PRO A 297 19.62 -8.29 6.73
N GLY A 298 20.10 -7.83 5.58
CA GLY A 298 20.18 -8.63 4.34
C GLY A 298 18.88 -8.70 3.53
N LYS A 299 17.82 -7.99 3.94
CA LYS A 299 16.61 -7.76 3.14
C LYS A 299 16.63 -6.35 2.56
N PRO A 300 15.94 -6.10 1.42
CA PRO A 300 15.77 -4.75 0.90
C PRO A 300 14.91 -3.91 1.86
N SER A 301 15.01 -2.58 1.74
CA SER A 301 14.23 -1.64 2.55
C SER A 301 12.71 -1.84 2.35
N GLY A 302 11.99 -1.78 3.48
CA GLY A 302 10.54 -1.91 3.52
C GLY A 302 10.03 -3.34 3.67
N ASN A 303 8.71 -3.46 3.49
CA ASN A 303 7.90 -4.63 3.80
C ASN A 303 7.44 -5.37 2.53
N ALA A 304 7.73 -4.86 1.34
CA ALA A 304 7.30 -5.46 0.07
C ALA A 304 8.48 -6.07 -0.71
N PRO A 305 8.25 -7.13 -1.51
CA PRO A 305 9.25 -7.67 -2.44
C PRO A 305 9.86 -6.58 -3.35
N GLU A 306 11.14 -6.72 -3.72
CA GLU A 306 11.86 -5.74 -4.55
C GLU A 306 11.40 -5.73 -6.00
N GLU A 307 10.96 -6.89 -6.45
CA GLU A 307 10.53 -7.16 -7.80
C GLU A 307 9.14 -6.58 -8.09
N ASP A 308 8.93 -6.18 -9.33
CA ASP A 308 7.62 -5.80 -9.88
C ASP A 308 6.74 -7.02 -10.20
N MET A 309 7.29 -8.23 -10.13
CA MET A 309 6.57 -9.49 -10.25
C MET A 309 7.00 -10.47 -9.17
N TYR A 310 6.05 -10.97 -8.38
CA TYR A 310 6.32 -11.89 -7.28
C TYR A 310 5.10 -12.76 -6.96
N TRP A 311 5.31 -13.89 -6.27
CA TRP A 311 4.21 -14.75 -5.83
C TRP A 311 3.72 -14.36 -4.44
N LEU A 312 2.43 -14.07 -4.33
CA LEU A 312 1.73 -13.88 -3.07
C LEU A 312 0.70 -15.00 -2.92
N ALA A 313 0.84 -15.87 -1.91
CA ALA A 313 -0.10 -16.94 -1.62
C ALA A 313 -0.58 -17.74 -2.86
N ASP A 314 0.37 -18.20 -3.68
CA ASP A 314 0.18 -18.95 -4.93
C ASP A 314 -0.47 -18.18 -6.11
N VAL A 315 -0.60 -16.87 -5.99
CA VAL A 315 -1.02 -15.95 -7.06
C VAL A 315 0.18 -15.11 -7.51
N LEU A 316 0.40 -15.04 -8.83
CA LEU A 316 1.43 -14.16 -9.38
C LEU A 316 0.94 -12.71 -9.36
N ILE A 317 1.66 -11.83 -8.70
CA ILE A 317 1.39 -10.40 -8.68
C ILE A 317 2.27 -9.74 -9.74
N CYS A 318 1.73 -8.81 -10.51
CA CYS A 318 2.47 -7.93 -11.40
C CYS A 318 2.07 -6.48 -11.12
N LEU A 319 3.05 -5.64 -10.82
CA LEU A 319 2.87 -4.23 -10.53
C LEU A 319 2.98 -3.41 -11.84
N LYS A 320 2.02 -2.50 -12.06
CA LYS A 320 2.00 -1.59 -13.22
C LYS A 320 1.41 -0.25 -12.84
N ARG A 321 1.85 0.85 -13.44
CA ARG A 321 1.24 2.15 -13.19
C ARG A 321 -0.16 2.23 -13.78
N ASP A 322 -1.01 3.01 -13.13
CA ASP A 322 -2.41 3.19 -13.52
C ASP A 322 -2.54 3.72 -14.95
N VAL A 323 -1.75 4.73 -15.31
CA VAL A 323 -1.72 5.33 -16.64
C VAL A 323 -1.34 4.34 -17.75
N ASP A 324 -0.50 3.36 -17.44
CA ASP A 324 -0.03 2.40 -18.44
C ASP A 324 -1.12 1.35 -18.71
N LEU A 325 -1.87 0.94 -17.69
CA LEU A 325 -2.96 -0.05 -17.82
C LEU A 325 -4.20 0.46 -18.57
N ILE A 326 -4.42 1.76 -18.61
CA ILE A 326 -5.56 2.36 -19.33
C ILE A 326 -5.28 2.63 -20.82
N SER A 327 -4.11 2.19 -21.31
CA SER A 327 -3.74 2.18 -22.73
C SER A 327 -3.91 0.79 -23.32
N ASN A 328 -4.32 0.67 -24.58
CA ASN A 328 -4.47 -0.63 -25.24
C ASN A 328 -3.13 -1.40 -25.30
N ALA A 329 -2.04 -0.69 -25.57
CA ALA A 329 -0.71 -1.27 -25.63
C ALA A 329 -0.24 -1.72 -24.25
N GLY A 330 -0.27 -0.85 -23.23
CA GLY A 330 0.17 -1.18 -21.88
C GLY A 330 -0.67 -2.27 -21.22
N PHE A 331 -1.99 -2.28 -21.42
CA PHE A 331 -2.87 -3.36 -20.96
C PHE A 331 -2.46 -4.74 -21.53
N ARG A 332 -2.25 -4.81 -22.85
CA ARG A 332 -1.85 -6.05 -23.53
C ARG A 332 -0.44 -6.49 -23.13
N ASP A 333 0.50 -5.54 -23.06
CA ASP A 333 1.87 -5.81 -22.64
C ASP A 333 1.91 -6.38 -21.22
N ALA A 334 1.16 -5.79 -20.28
CA ALA A 334 1.10 -6.27 -18.91
C ALA A 334 0.58 -7.71 -18.81
N ILE A 335 -0.43 -8.09 -19.60
CA ILE A 335 -0.93 -9.47 -19.67
C ILE A 335 0.14 -10.39 -20.24
N VAL A 336 0.77 -9.99 -21.35
CA VAL A 336 1.82 -10.78 -22.01
C VAL A 336 3.01 -11.01 -21.09
N SER A 337 3.51 -9.95 -20.45
CA SER A 337 4.66 -10.02 -19.54
C SER A 337 4.36 -10.90 -18.33
N THR A 338 3.17 -10.75 -17.73
CA THR A 338 2.73 -11.56 -16.57
C THR A 338 2.66 -13.04 -16.93
N VAL A 339 2.06 -13.37 -18.09
CA VAL A 339 1.91 -14.77 -18.52
C VAL A 339 3.26 -15.38 -18.90
N ALA A 340 4.11 -14.61 -19.57
CA ALA A 340 5.46 -15.03 -19.93
C ALA A 340 6.30 -15.31 -18.68
N HIS A 341 6.25 -14.43 -17.67
CA HIS A 341 6.95 -14.61 -16.40
C HIS A 341 6.52 -15.89 -15.69
N GLY A 342 5.21 -16.08 -15.45
CA GLY A 342 4.71 -17.29 -14.78
C GLY A 342 5.05 -18.59 -15.52
N ARG A 343 5.01 -18.58 -16.87
CA ARG A 343 5.43 -19.73 -17.69
C ARG A 343 6.93 -19.98 -17.65
N SER A 344 7.75 -18.93 -17.56
CA SER A 344 9.21 -19.06 -17.49
C SER A 344 9.68 -19.76 -16.21
N GLU A 345 8.89 -19.69 -15.14
CA GLU A 345 9.11 -20.42 -13.89
C GLU A 345 8.50 -21.83 -13.88
N GLY A 346 8.07 -22.33 -15.04
CA GLY A 346 7.55 -23.68 -15.20
C GLY A 346 6.08 -23.89 -14.80
N LYS A 347 5.34 -22.82 -14.49
CA LYS A 347 3.90 -22.92 -14.20
C LYS A 347 3.09 -22.73 -15.47
N THR A 348 2.47 -23.81 -15.94
CA THR A 348 1.60 -23.79 -17.12
C THR A 348 0.15 -23.40 -16.82
N VAL A 349 -0.29 -23.63 -15.57
CA VAL A 349 -1.63 -23.26 -15.08
C VAL A 349 -1.49 -22.48 -13.78
N PHE A 350 -1.89 -21.21 -13.78
CA PHE A 350 -1.78 -20.35 -12.61
C PHE A 350 -2.78 -19.18 -12.66
N ARG A 351 -2.95 -18.53 -11.51
CA ARG A 351 -3.70 -17.28 -11.37
C ARG A 351 -2.75 -16.12 -11.15
N ALA A 352 -3.10 -14.96 -11.66
CA ALA A 352 -2.32 -13.74 -11.49
C ALA A 352 -3.21 -12.52 -11.28
N VAL A 353 -2.64 -11.49 -10.67
CA VAL A 353 -3.24 -10.16 -10.50
C VAL A 353 -2.24 -9.13 -11.00
N ILE A 354 -2.65 -8.35 -12.01
CA ILE A 354 -1.93 -7.13 -12.36
C ILE A 354 -2.55 -6.01 -11.51
N CYS A 355 -1.73 -5.24 -10.79
CA CYS A 355 -2.17 -4.23 -9.82
C CYS A 355 -1.55 -2.86 -10.13
N SER A 356 -2.38 -1.82 -10.12
CA SER A 356 -1.99 -0.44 -10.33
C SER A 356 -2.47 0.52 -9.24
N ILE A 357 -2.56 0.04 -7.99
CA ILE A 357 -3.17 0.72 -6.84
C ILE A 357 -4.66 1.01 -7.05
N GLY A 358 -5.01 1.87 -8.02
CA GLY A 358 -6.37 2.23 -8.40
C GLY A 358 -7.12 1.13 -9.13
N ARG A 359 -6.42 0.25 -9.85
CA ARG A 359 -7.05 -0.78 -10.68
C ARG A 359 -6.37 -2.13 -10.57
N VAL A 360 -7.10 -3.17 -10.94
CA VAL A 360 -6.57 -4.53 -11.07
C VAL A 360 -7.07 -5.22 -12.35
N VAL A 361 -6.28 -6.18 -12.84
CA VAL A 361 -6.69 -7.14 -13.86
C VAL A 361 -6.49 -8.55 -13.30
N LEU A 362 -7.55 -9.34 -13.30
CA LEU A 362 -7.52 -10.72 -12.81
C LEU A 362 -7.24 -11.66 -13.97
N ILE A 363 -6.29 -12.58 -13.80
CA ILE A 363 -5.84 -13.51 -14.84
C ILE A 363 -5.94 -14.95 -14.34
N HIS A 364 -6.41 -15.83 -15.22
CA HIS A 364 -6.27 -17.27 -15.11
C HIS A 364 -5.61 -17.80 -16.40
N ALA A 365 -4.34 -18.15 -16.28
CA ALA A 365 -3.56 -18.76 -17.35
C ALA A 365 -3.74 -20.28 -17.31
N THR A 366 -4.04 -20.87 -18.46
CA THR A 366 -4.04 -22.32 -18.69
C THR A 366 -2.98 -22.68 -19.74
N GLU A 367 -2.87 -23.97 -20.04
CA GLU A 367 -1.98 -24.48 -21.09
C GLU A 367 -2.35 -23.92 -22.47
N ASP A 368 -3.65 -23.79 -22.76
CA ASP A 368 -4.20 -23.47 -24.09
C ASP A 368 -4.69 -22.03 -24.25
N ARG A 369 -4.92 -21.30 -23.16
CA ARG A 369 -5.52 -19.96 -23.21
C ARG A 369 -5.19 -19.12 -21.99
N VAL A 370 -5.52 -17.84 -22.10
CA VAL A 370 -5.47 -16.89 -20.99
C VAL A 370 -6.86 -16.27 -20.82
N VAL A 371 -7.49 -16.49 -19.67
CA VAL A 371 -8.75 -15.84 -19.31
C VAL A 371 -8.43 -14.63 -18.45
N HIS A 372 -8.98 -13.47 -18.77
CA HIS A 372 -8.75 -12.26 -17.99
C HIS A 372 -9.96 -11.33 -17.95
N THR A 373 -9.98 -10.41 -16.99
CA THR A 373 -10.97 -9.33 -16.89
C THR A 373 -10.52 -8.08 -17.67
N ASN A 374 -11.40 -7.09 -17.77
CA ASN A 374 -11.00 -5.70 -17.98
C ASN A 374 -10.36 -5.14 -16.69
N CYS A 375 -9.91 -3.88 -16.72
CA CYS A 375 -9.46 -3.19 -15.52
C CYS A 375 -10.64 -2.96 -14.58
N LEU A 376 -10.56 -3.55 -13.39
CA LEU A 376 -11.54 -3.40 -12.31
C LEU A 376 -11.06 -2.34 -11.31
N PRO A 377 -11.94 -1.51 -10.73
CA PRO A 377 -11.56 -0.53 -9.72
C PRO A 377 -11.19 -1.22 -8.41
N PHE A 378 -10.05 -0.87 -7.82
CA PHE A 378 -9.51 -1.54 -6.64
C PHE A 378 -9.44 -0.64 -5.39
N THR A 379 -8.92 0.57 -5.53
CA THR A 379 -9.11 1.63 -4.55
C THR A 379 -10.18 2.59 -5.04
N THR A 380 -10.84 3.27 -4.12
CA THR A 380 -11.81 4.31 -4.47
C THR A 380 -11.12 5.32 -5.39
N PRO A 381 -11.77 5.79 -6.48
CA PRO A 381 -11.27 6.94 -7.21
C PRO A 381 -11.17 8.07 -6.22
N LEU A 382 -9.94 8.45 -5.89
CA LEU A 382 -9.71 9.65 -5.10
C LEU A 382 -9.98 10.79 -6.06
N GLU A 383 -11.05 11.52 -5.78
CA GLU A 383 -11.22 12.83 -6.38
C GLU A 383 -10.01 13.62 -5.88
N ASP A 384 -8.98 13.77 -6.71
CA ASP A 384 -7.80 14.57 -6.40
C ASP A 384 -8.23 16.04 -6.37
N THR A 385 -9.07 16.40 -5.40
CA THR A 385 -9.54 17.76 -5.23
C THR A 385 -8.44 18.51 -4.52
N PHE A 386 -7.69 19.26 -5.30
CA PHE A 386 -6.83 20.28 -4.74
C PHE A 386 -7.69 21.48 -4.40
N ASP A 387 -7.51 22.00 -3.19
CA ASP A 387 -8.03 23.31 -2.81
C ASP A 387 -7.29 24.36 -3.62
N ARG A 388 -7.94 24.84 -4.68
CA ARG A 388 -7.51 25.99 -5.44
C ARG A 388 -8.24 27.21 -4.93
N TYR A 389 -7.59 28.36 -4.98
CA TYR A 389 -8.26 29.63 -4.77
C TYR A 389 -8.28 30.37 -6.11
N ASP A 390 -9.43 30.88 -6.52
CA ASP A 390 -9.51 31.76 -7.69
C ASP A 390 -8.96 33.17 -7.38
N ASP A 391 -8.91 34.03 -8.39
CA ASP A 391 -8.47 35.42 -8.25
C ASP A 391 -9.34 36.24 -7.25
N ASP A 392 -10.52 35.75 -6.89
CA ASP A 392 -11.44 36.31 -5.88
C ASP A 392 -11.28 35.63 -4.49
N ASP A 393 -10.24 34.82 -4.30
CA ASP A 393 -9.94 34.05 -3.07
C ASP A 393 -11.04 33.03 -2.71
N ARG A 394 -11.80 32.57 -3.70
CA ARG A 394 -12.82 31.53 -3.52
C ARG A 394 -12.20 30.16 -3.72
N ARG A 395 -12.45 29.27 -2.75
CA ARG A 395 -12.07 27.87 -2.83
C ARG A 395 -12.81 27.18 -3.98
N ILE A 396 -12.06 26.66 -4.95
CA ILE A 396 -12.49 25.83 -6.07
C ILE A 396 -11.76 24.50 -5.96
N ASN A 397 -12.46 23.39 -6.20
CA ASN A 397 -11.82 22.08 -6.30
C ASN A 397 -11.23 21.92 -7.71
N GLY A 398 -9.91 21.84 -7.82
CA GLY A 398 -9.21 21.50 -9.06
C GLY A 398 -8.89 20.02 -9.13
N LEU A 399 -9.14 19.37 -10.26
CA LEU A 399 -8.78 17.97 -10.51
C LEU A 399 -7.50 17.92 -11.34
N MET A 400 -6.53 17.11 -10.93
CA MET A 400 -5.32 16.87 -11.72
C MET A 400 -5.69 16.37 -13.13
N ALA A 401 -5.01 16.89 -14.16
CA ALA A 401 -5.18 16.42 -15.53
C ALA A 401 -4.56 15.02 -15.69
N ILE A 402 -5.39 13.99 -15.51
CA ILE A 402 -5.01 12.60 -15.76
C ILE A 402 -5.52 12.20 -17.15
N GLU A 403 -4.67 11.58 -17.96
CA GLU A 403 -5.10 11.00 -19.24
C GLU A 403 -6.21 9.96 -18.97
N GLY A 404 -7.38 10.15 -19.57
CA GLY A 404 -8.44 9.14 -19.55
C GLY A 404 -8.04 7.87 -20.30
N PRO A 405 -8.81 6.78 -20.16
CA PRO A 405 -8.55 5.55 -20.91
C PRO A 405 -8.66 5.80 -22.43
N GLU A 406 -7.76 5.18 -23.21
CA GLU A 406 -7.82 5.24 -24.68
C GLU A 406 -9.13 4.68 -25.23
N ASP A 407 -9.61 3.64 -24.56
CA ASP A 407 -10.86 2.98 -24.84
C ASP A 407 -11.63 2.82 -23.53
N PRO A 408 -12.78 3.49 -23.36
CA PRO A 408 -13.61 3.36 -22.16
C PRO A 408 -13.99 1.92 -21.82
N SER A 409 -14.01 1.01 -22.80
CA SER A 409 -14.32 -0.40 -22.57
C SER A 409 -13.21 -1.17 -21.85
N LEU A 410 -11.99 -0.63 -21.74
CA LEU A 410 -10.91 -1.22 -20.95
C LEU A 410 -11.15 -1.13 -19.44
N VAL A 411 -12.00 -0.20 -19.00
CA VAL A 411 -12.25 0.08 -17.58
C VAL A 411 -13.70 -0.26 -17.25
N GLU A 412 -13.88 -1.16 -16.28
CA GLU A 412 -15.21 -1.54 -15.78
C GLU A 412 -15.66 -0.52 -14.72
N SER A 413 -16.21 0.60 -15.16
CA SER A 413 -16.64 1.70 -14.27
C SER A 413 -17.90 1.37 -13.45
N SER A 414 -18.64 0.31 -13.79
CA SER A 414 -19.87 -0.07 -13.10
C SER A 414 -19.65 -0.91 -11.84
N MET A 415 -18.43 -1.42 -11.63
CA MET A 415 -18.12 -2.32 -10.53
C MET A 415 -17.75 -1.53 -9.27
N GLU A 416 -18.38 -1.86 -8.15
CA GLU A 416 -18.02 -1.29 -6.85
C GLU A 416 -16.71 -1.90 -6.31
N GLN A 417 -15.97 -1.11 -5.52
CA GLN A 417 -14.71 -1.51 -4.88
C GLN A 417 -14.84 -2.81 -4.08
N GLU A 418 -15.94 -2.96 -3.33
CA GLU A 418 -16.23 -4.14 -2.51
C GLU A 418 -16.40 -5.40 -3.39
N HIS A 419 -17.00 -5.26 -4.57
CA HIS A 419 -17.13 -6.35 -5.51
C HIS A 419 -15.77 -6.79 -6.06
N THR A 420 -14.92 -5.84 -6.43
CA THR A 420 -13.54 -6.15 -6.87
C THR A 420 -12.74 -6.82 -5.76
N PHE A 421 -12.83 -6.33 -4.52
CA PHE A 421 -12.19 -6.95 -3.36
C PHE A 421 -12.58 -8.42 -3.24
N HIS A 422 -13.87 -8.73 -3.32
CA HIS A 422 -14.36 -10.10 -3.24
C HIS A 422 -13.91 -10.99 -4.40
N LEU A 423 -13.79 -10.44 -5.61
CA LEU A 423 -13.25 -11.17 -6.75
C LEU A 423 -11.76 -11.49 -6.58
N ILE A 424 -10.97 -10.57 -6.03
CA ILE A 424 -9.57 -10.82 -5.67
C ILE A 424 -9.49 -11.92 -4.60
N ALA A 425 -10.24 -11.78 -3.51
CA ALA A 425 -10.28 -12.78 -2.44
C ALA A 425 -10.64 -14.17 -2.97
N ARG A 426 -11.62 -14.25 -3.89
CA ARG A 426 -12.01 -15.49 -4.55
C ARG A 426 -10.90 -16.05 -5.44
N LEU A 427 -10.18 -15.20 -6.16
CA LEU A 427 -9.04 -15.61 -6.99
C LEU A 427 -7.92 -16.23 -6.15
N PHE A 428 -7.59 -15.66 -5.00
CA PHE A 428 -6.65 -16.25 -4.04
C PHE A 428 -7.15 -17.58 -3.49
N GLU A 429 -8.43 -17.65 -3.09
CA GLU A 429 -9.03 -18.90 -2.62
C GLU A 429 -8.97 -20.01 -3.68
N ASP A 430 -9.30 -19.69 -4.93
CA ASP A 430 -9.24 -20.65 -6.03
C ASP A 430 -7.80 -21.09 -6.36
N ALA A 431 -6.80 -20.21 -6.20
CA ALA A 431 -5.39 -20.56 -6.33
C ALA A 431 -4.97 -21.59 -5.27
N GLN A 432 -5.39 -21.38 -4.02
CA GLN A 432 -5.16 -22.32 -2.93
C GLN A 432 -5.89 -23.65 -3.17
N LEU A 433 -7.16 -23.63 -3.58
CA LEU A 433 -7.93 -24.85 -3.88
C LEU A 433 -7.37 -25.67 -5.04
N GLN A 434 -6.59 -25.05 -5.95
CA GLN A 434 -5.92 -25.75 -7.04
C GLN A 434 -4.75 -26.60 -6.55
N THR A 435 -4.07 -26.21 -5.46
CA THR A 435 -2.93 -26.97 -4.92
C THR A 435 -3.39 -28.19 -4.09
N LEU A 436 -4.64 -28.18 -3.62
CA LEU A 436 -5.18 -29.23 -2.75
C LEU A 436 -5.67 -30.47 -3.50
N ARG A 437 -5.42 -31.63 -2.90
CA ARG A 437 -5.93 -32.93 -3.34
C ARG A 437 -6.83 -33.54 -2.25
N PRO A 438 -7.82 -34.37 -2.61
CA PRO A 438 -8.30 -34.67 -3.97
C PRO A 438 -9.08 -33.49 -4.57
N SER A 439 -9.09 -33.41 -5.89
CA SER A 439 -9.78 -32.35 -6.64
C SER A 439 -11.31 -32.44 -6.53
N SER A 440 -11.85 -33.59 -6.12
CA SER A 440 -13.28 -33.82 -5.91
C SER A 440 -13.61 -33.94 -4.42
N ILE A 441 -14.74 -33.36 -4.02
CA ILE A 441 -15.30 -33.41 -2.65
C ILE A 441 -15.78 -34.83 -2.29
N ALA A 442 -15.91 -35.72 -3.27
CA ALA A 442 -16.48 -37.06 -3.11
C ALA A 442 -15.49 -38.10 -2.52
N ASN A 443 -14.21 -37.75 -2.34
CA ASN A 443 -13.31 -38.57 -1.54
C ASN A 443 -13.55 -38.24 -0.07
N HIS A 444 -14.58 -38.88 0.47
CA HIS A 444 -14.82 -38.94 1.90
C HIS A 444 -13.60 -39.60 2.53
N GLY A 445 -12.94 -38.92 3.47
CA GLY A 445 -11.86 -39.52 4.24
C GLY A 445 -12.34 -40.75 5.02
N VAL A 446 -11.51 -41.25 5.93
CA VAL A 446 -11.85 -42.41 6.76
C VAL A 446 -13.06 -42.13 7.67
N PHE A 447 -13.24 -40.88 8.11
CA PHE A 447 -14.34 -40.47 8.99
C PHE A 447 -15.40 -39.63 8.27
N PRO A 448 -16.64 -39.58 8.79
CA PRO A 448 -17.64 -38.61 8.37
C PRO A 448 -17.16 -37.16 8.56
N ASN A 449 -17.67 -36.24 7.73
CA ASN A 449 -17.29 -34.83 7.74
C ASN A 449 -17.57 -34.15 9.10
N GLU A 450 -18.59 -34.60 9.82
CA GLU A 450 -18.97 -34.12 11.14
C GLU A 450 -17.84 -34.36 12.16
N ILE A 451 -17.19 -35.52 12.09
CA ILE A 451 -16.08 -35.87 12.97
C ILE A 451 -14.84 -35.04 12.63
N TYR A 452 -14.56 -34.82 11.34
CA TYR A 452 -13.46 -33.93 10.95
C TYR A 452 -13.70 -32.48 11.40
N LYS A 453 -14.93 -31.99 11.26
CA LYS A 453 -15.31 -30.65 11.72
C LYS A 453 -15.17 -30.52 13.24
N ASP A 454 -15.59 -31.53 14.00
CA ASP A 454 -15.42 -31.59 15.45
C ASP A 454 -13.94 -31.55 15.86
N ILE A 455 -13.10 -32.39 15.24
CA ILE A 455 -11.65 -32.40 15.47
C ILE A 455 -11.04 -31.02 15.20
N ILE A 456 -11.34 -30.40 14.05
CA ILE A 456 -10.78 -29.10 13.65
C ILE A 456 -11.26 -27.96 14.58
N SER A 457 -12.42 -28.09 15.20
CA SER A 457 -12.92 -27.09 16.17
C SER A 457 -12.05 -27.02 17.44
N HIS A 458 -11.34 -28.11 17.75
CA HIS A 458 -10.50 -28.26 18.95
C HIS A 458 -9.01 -28.03 18.72
N VAL A 459 -8.55 -27.87 17.47
CA VAL A 459 -7.12 -27.62 17.20
C VAL A 459 -6.73 -26.16 17.45
N ASP A 460 -5.45 -25.92 17.73
CA ASP A 460 -4.86 -24.59 17.85
C ASP A 460 -4.77 -23.86 16.49
N PRO A 461 -4.55 -22.53 16.47
CA PRO A 461 -4.51 -21.75 15.23
C PRO A 461 -3.51 -22.26 14.18
N ILE A 462 -2.31 -22.67 14.60
CA ILE A 462 -1.24 -23.10 13.68
C ILE A 462 -1.61 -24.43 13.05
N THR A 463 -2.11 -25.36 13.87
CA THR A 463 -2.62 -26.64 13.39
C THR A 463 -3.82 -26.41 12.46
N ARG A 464 -4.71 -25.46 12.73
CA ARG A 464 -5.84 -25.13 11.84
C ARG A 464 -5.37 -24.61 10.49
N ILE A 465 -4.40 -23.70 10.46
CA ILE A 465 -3.80 -23.21 9.21
C ILE A 465 -3.15 -24.36 8.44
N THR A 466 -2.52 -25.30 9.14
CA THR A 466 -1.93 -26.50 8.53
C THR A 466 -3.02 -27.41 7.95
N CYS A 467 -4.10 -27.67 8.69
CA CYS A 467 -5.29 -28.40 8.23
C CYS A 467 -5.88 -27.80 6.96
N ALA A 468 -5.92 -26.47 6.84
CA ALA A 468 -6.43 -25.78 5.66
C ALA A 468 -5.64 -26.06 4.37
N ASN A 469 -4.43 -26.63 4.47
CA ASN A 469 -3.60 -27.04 3.33
C ASN A 469 -3.67 -28.56 3.03
N VAL A 470 -4.50 -29.33 3.75
CA VAL A 470 -4.55 -30.80 3.60
C VAL A 470 -5.45 -31.21 2.43
N SER A 471 -6.69 -30.74 2.43
CA SER A 471 -7.70 -31.09 1.43
C SER A 471 -8.77 -30.00 1.35
N ARG A 472 -9.59 -30.04 0.29
CA ARG A 472 -10.68 -29.06 0.11
C ARG A 472 -11.69 -29.08 1.25
N ALA A 473 -12.06 -30.26 1.75
CA ALA A 473 -12.97 -30.39 2.89
C ALA A 473 -12.37 -29.81 4.19
N PHE A 474 -11.10 -30.13 4.48
CA PHE A 474 -10.42 -29.57 5.64
C PHE A 474 -10.26 -28.05 5.56
N ARG A 475 -9.97 -27.52 4.36
CA ARG A 475 -9.95 -26.07 4.13
C ARG A 475 -11.29 -25.44 4.42
N ASP A 476 -12.37 -26.04 3.95
CA ASP A 476 -13.73 -25.55 4.18
C ASP A 476 -14.03 -25.44 5.68
N PHE A 477 -13.78 -26.52 6.44
CA PHE A 477 -13.99 -26.56 7.90
C PHE A 477 -13.05 -25.62 8.67
N ALA A 478 -11.77 -25.57 8.29
CA ALA A 478 -10.80 -24.67 8.91
C ALA A 478 -11.11 -23.19 8.64
N SER A 479 -11.81 -22.88 7.55
CA SER A 479 -12.19 -21.50 7.21
C SER A 479 -13.45 -21.03 7.92
N ASP A 480 -14.15 -21.90 8.66
CA ASP A 480 -15.33 -21.50 9.43
C ASP A 480 -14.97 -20.70 10.69
N VAL A 481 -13.69 -20.67 11.08
CA VAL A 481 -13.24 -19.99 12.30
C VAL A 481 -11.94 -19.24 12.06
N PHE A 482 -11.90 -17.96 12.41
CA PHE A 482 -10.68 -17.15 12.46
C PHE A 482 -10.28 -16.91 13.92
N GLU A 483 -9.04 -17.23 14.30
CA GLU A 483 -8.57 -17.05 15.67
C GLU A 483 -7.72 -15.80 15.82
N PHE A 484 -7.89 -15.15 16.97
CA PHE A 484 -7.21 -13.96 17.41
C PHE A 484 -6.29 -14.33 18.57
N ASP A 485 -5.33 -13.47 18.88
CA ASP A 485 -4.56 -13.63 20.10
C ASP A 485 -5.46 -13.64 21.36
N ARG A 486 -4.98 -14.37 22.39
CA ARG A 486 -5.70 -14.64 23.65
C ARG A 486 -6.98 -15.46 23.51
N GLY A 487 -7.09 -16.27 22.44
CA GLY A 487 -8.14 -17.29 22.31
C GLY A 487 -9.52 -16.74 21.97
N LEU A 488 -9.61 -15.49 21.53
CA LEU A 488 -10.80 -14.94 20.89
C LEU A 488 -10.96 -15.55 19.50
N ARG A 489 -12.19 -15.84 19.07
CA ARG A 489 -12.48 -16.46 17.77
C ARG A 489 -13.65 -15.76 17.09
N LEU A 490 -13.61 -15.71 15.77
CA LEU A 490 -14.70 -15.29 14.90
C LEU A 490 -15.21 -16.53 14.17
N GLU A 491 -16.43 -16.95 14.49
CA GLU A 491 -17.03 -18.19 14.00
C GLU A 491 -18.15 -17.89 12.98
N TYR A 492 -18.15 -18.64 11.89
CA TYR A 492 -19.19 -18.62 10.88
C TYR A 492 -20.09 -19.83 10.99
N ARG A 493 -21.39 -19.60 10.83
CA ARG A 493 -22.39 -20.64 10.59
C ARG A 493 -23.09 -20.33 9.28
N ALA A 494 -23.28 -21.36 8.46
CA ALA A 494 -23.91 -21.21 7.15
C ALA A 494 -25.23 -20.41 7.26
N GLY A 495 -25.33 -19.33 6.49
CA GLY A 495 -26.51 -18.45 6.46
C GLY A 495 -26.57 -17.36 7.54
N THR A 496 -25.56 -17.21 8.41
CA THR A 496 -25.47 -16.11 9.37
C THR A 496 -24.24 -15.24 9.15
N LEU A 497 -24.22 -14.02 9.68
CA LEU A 497 -22.97 -13.27 9.78
C LEU A 497 -22.02 -13.94 10.80
N PRO A 498 -20.69 -13.79 10.65
CA PRO A 498 -19.74 -14.25 11.65
C PRO A 498 -20.01 -13.65 13.03
N LYS A 499 -19.84 -14.47 14.08
CA LYS A 499 -20.01 -14.06 15.48
C LYS A 499 -18.74 -14.23 16.28
N PHE A 500 -18.51 -13.33 17.22
CA PHE A 500 -17.35 -13.41 18.11
C PHE A 500 -17.65 -14.29 19.32
N VAL A 501 -16.73 -15.21 19.59
CA VAL A 501 -16.84 -16.17 20.69
C VAL A 501 -15.56 -16.13 21.50
N GLN A 502 -15.69 -15.92 22.81
CA GLN A 502 -14.60 -16.07 23.77
C GLN A 502 -14.67 -17.47 24.42
N PHE A 503 -13.51 -18.00 24.84
CA PHE A 503 -13.42 -19.27 25.59
C PHE A 503 -14.52 -19.37 26.66
N GLY A 504 -15.46 -20.31 26.48
CA GLY A 504 -16.66 -20.45 27.33
C GLY A 504 -18.01 -20.26 26.62
N ASN A 505 -18.05 -20.07 25.30
CA ASN A 505 -19.26 -19.91 24.48
C ASN A 505 -20.12 -18.68 24.80
N THR A 506 -19.55 -17.66 25.43
CA THR A 506 -20.25 -16.38 25.63
C THR A 506 -20.10 -15.53 24.38
N ASP A 507 -21.24 -15.13 23.79
CA ASP A 507 -21.30 -14.12 22.74
C ASP A 507 -20.87 -12.77 23.35
N ILE A 508 -19.83 -12.16 22.78
CA ILE A 508 -19.24 -10.91 23.29
C ILE A 508 -19.72 -9.66 22.52
N GLY A 509 -20.74 -9.81 21.67
CA GLY A 509 -21.39 -8.72 20.97
C GLY A 509 -20.73 -8.33 19.64
N GLU A 510 -21.10 -7.14 19.14
CA GLU A 510 -20.68 -6.65 17.82
C GLU A 510 -19.26 -6.07 17.83
N LEU A 511 -18.51 -6.41 16.79
CA LEU A 511 -17.18 -5.87 16.52
C LEU A 511 -17.26 -4.38 16.18
N LYS A 512 -16.39 -3.60 16.79
CA LYS A 512 -16.08 -2.25 16.32
C LYS A 512 -14.62 -2.18 15.93
N LEU A 513 -14.40 -2.13 14.63
CA LEU A 513 -13.13 -1.66 14.10
C LEU A 513 -13.11 -0.13 14.22
N LYS A 514 -12.01 0.42 14.74
CA LYS A 514 -11.83 1.86 14.91
C LYS A 514 -10.48 2.26 14.35
N CYS A 515 -10.45 3.37 13.62
CA CYS A 515 -9.23 4.10 13.38
C CYS A 515 -9.10 5.18 14.46
N SER A 516 -7.98 5.20 15.18
CA SER A 516 -7.65 6.27 16.12
C SER A 516 -7.01 7.43 15.35
N ASP A 517 -7.33 8.65 15.77
CA ASP A 517 -6.67 9.86 15.25
C ASP A 517 -5.28 9.98 15.91
N PRO A 518 -4.16 10.01 15.15
CA PRO A 518 -2.81 10.07 15.71
C PRO A 518 -2.61 11.25 16.68
N GLU A 519 -3.31 12.38 16.47
CA GLU A 519 -3.20 13.57 17.31
C GLU A 519 -3.66 13.36 18.78
N LEU A 520 -4.39 12.28 19.07
CA LEU A 520 -4.91 11.98 20.41
C LEU A 520 -4.02 11.04 21.23
N TYR A 521 -2.98 10.43 20.65
CA TYR A 521 -2.08 9.52 21.39
C TYR A 521 -1.26 10.24 22.49
N GLY A 522 -1.09 11.56 22.38
CA GLY A 522 -0.41 12.39 23.38
C GLY A 522 -1.15 12.56 24.71
N ARG A 523 -2.43 12.18 24.80
CA ARG A 523 -3.18 12.13 26.06
C ARG A 523 -3.67 10.70 26.34
N ARG A 524 -2.77 9.86 26.84
CA ARG A 524 -3.20 8.68 27.60
C ARG A 524 -3.87 9.14 28.89
N GLU A 525 -5.18 9.40 28.84
CA GLU A 525 -5.98 9.36 30.05
C GLU A 525 -5.91 7.93 30.61
N SER A 526 -5.41 7.84 31.84
CA SER A 526 -5.33 6.61 32.60
C SER A 526 -6.74 6.17 33.04
N SER A 527 -7.62 5.80 32.11
CA SER A 527 -8.89 5.17 32.46
C SER A 527 -8.62 3.71 32.83
N LYS A 528 -8.92 3.37 34.08
CA LYS A 528 -8.90 2.01 34.60
C LYS A 528 -9.98 1.19 33.87
N GLU A 529 -9.60 -0.02 33.46
CA GLU A 529 -10.37 -0.98 32.64
C GLU A 529 -10.29 -0.72 31.12
N SER A 530 -9.13 -1.04 30.54
CA SER A 530 -8.98 -1.10 29.08
C SER A 530 -9.76 -2.31 28.55
N THR A 531 -10.78 -2.04 27.74
CA THR A 531 -11.34 -3.06 26.84
C THR A 531 -10.20 -3.74 26.09
N PRO A 532 -10.24 -5.07 25.89
CA PRO A 532 -9.19 -5.74 25.15
C PRO A 532 -9.15 -5.18 23.72
N THR A 533 -7.94 -4.84 23.29
CA THR A 533 -7.66 -4.23 21.99
C THR A 533 -6.74 -5.17 21.20
N TRP A 534 -6.97 -5.30 19.90
CA TRP A 534 -6.08 -6.00 18.98
C TRP A 534 -5.60 -5.07 17.87
N ILE A 535 -4.37 -5.31 17.39
CA ILE A 535 -3.75 -4.58 16.28
C ILE A 535 -3.54 -5.56 15.11
N PRO A 536 -3.84 -5.15 13.86
CA PRO A 536 -3.54 -5.96 12.69
C PRO A 536 -2.03 -5.96 12.41
N VAL A 537 -1.50 -7.17 12.21
CA VAL A 537 -0.20 -7.43 11.60
C VAL A 537 -0.46 -8.14 10.27
N ILE A 538 0.11 -7.58 9.20
CA ILE A 538 -0.17 -7.98 7.81
C ILE A 538 1.16 -8.26 7.12
N GLY A 539 1.27 -9.41 6.44
CA GLY A 539 2.50 -9.82 5.74
C GLY A 539 3.08 -11.12 6.30
N PHE A 540 4.22 -11.55 5.74
CA PHE A 540 4.89 -12.78 6.18
C PHE A 540 5.87 -12.52 7.32
N ASP A 541 6.15 -13.56 8.11
CA ASP A 541 7.10 -13.52 9.22
C ASP A 541 8.58 -13.51 8.80
N ASP A 542 8.86 -13.18 7.54
CA ASP A 542 10.20 -13.17 6.94
C ASP A 542 10.82 -11.76 6.86
N GLY A 543 10.25 -10.82 7.61
CA GLY A 543 10.62 -9.40 7.63
C GLY A 543 9.77 -8.51 6.72
N THR A 544 8.75 -9.08 6.05
CA THR A 544 7.78 -8.33 5.23
C THR A 544 6.50 -7.95 5.98
N ALA A 545 6.41 -8.26 7.27
CA ALA A 545 5.24 -7.94 8.07
C ALA A 545 5.23 -6.47 8.49
N PHE A 546 4.09 -5.83 8.30
CA PHE A 546 3.80 -4.50 8.81
C PHE A 546 2.66 -4.54 9.82
N PHE A 547 2.55 -3.48 10.61
CA PHE A 547 1.47 -3.31 11.59
C PHE A 547 0.86 -1.93 11.48
N GLU A 548 -0.42 -1.82 11.83
CA GLU A 548 -1.14 -0.55 11.82
C GLU A 548 -1.65 -0.24 13.23
N PRO A 549 -0.82 0.38 14.10
CA PRO A 549 -1.17 0.58 15.50
C PRO A 549 -2.40 1.50 15.69
N ASP A 550 -2.65 2.40 14.75
CA ASP A 550 -3.84 3.28 14.81
C ASP A 550 -5.12 2.60 14.32
N ILE A 551 -5.03 1.42 13.70
CA ILE A 551 -6.19 0.58 13.41
C ILE A 551 -6.33 -0.41 14.55
N THR A 552 -7.34 -0.20 15.38
CA THR A 552 -7.58 -1.05 16.53
C THR A 552 -8.94 -1.73 16.45
N MET A 553 -8.97 -2.93 16.98
CA MET A 553 -10.21 -3.70 17.08
C MET A 553 -10.65 -3.77 18.54
N THR A 554 -11.89 -3.39 18.80
CA THR A 554 -12.49 -3.36 20.14
C THR A 554 -13.88 -3.98 20.13
N PHE A 555 -14.35 -4.43 21.29
CA PHE A 555 -15.72 -4.86 21.51
C PHE A 555 -16.52 -3.76 22.18
N SER A 556 -17.81 -3.69 21.86
CA SER A 556 -18.73 -2.86 22.64
C SER A 556 -18.81 -3.43 24.05
N ASP A 557 -18.74 -2.58 25.09
CA ASP A 557 -18.95 -3.03 26.47
C ASP A 557 -20.27 -3.80 26.55
N LEU A 558 -20.22 -5.02 27.11
CA LEU A 558 -21.37 -5.90 27.35
C LEU A 558 -22.36 -5.29 28.35
#